data_AF-A0A2P4SIH5-F1
#
_entry.id   AF-A0A2P4SIH5-F1
#
_cell.length_a   1.000
_cell.length_b   1.000
_cell.length_c   1.000
_cell.angle_alpha   90.00
_cell.angle_beta   90.00
_cell.angle_gamma   90.00
#
_symmetry.space_group_name_H-M   'P 1'
#
loop_
_entity.id
_entity.type
_entity.pdbx_description
1 polymer ?
#
loop_
_entity_poly.entity_id
_entity_poly.type
_entity_poly.pdbx_seq_one_letter_code
_entity_poly.pdbx_strand_id
1 'polypeptide(L)'
;QYEVEMLPPEDQRDDFCYSVGDCRSRIPKLMDEWKAYFEYLLSAEQKTMNPPKSSSFVLDDALHHMWKAHVASIAYALPKFRDSLKYLADPEANFGKDWANGVDFIAATHFSTDLQTTNNFQAFLPQRMLVEGDVLPSISGFSSQQNRVLLSLRDLNKANQLTGGLLLKGWQKAMSTEAARKIGRKLIEDLASSPSFDHWEYTVI
;
A
#
# COMPACT_ATOMS: atom_id res chain seq x y z
N GLN A 1 30.12 -18.79 2.19
CA GLN A 1 28.72 -18.36 2.01
C GLN A 1 28.14 -18.23 3.41
N TYR A 2 27.56 -17.08 3.75
CA TYR A 2 26.92 -16.88 5.06
C TYR A 2 25.44 -17.21 4.95
N GLU A 3 24.91 -17.90 5.95
CA GLU A 3 23.49 -18.20 6.06
C GLU A 3 22.81 -17.12 6.91
N VAL A 4 21.61 -16.72 6.51
CA VAL A 4 20.79 -15.76 7.25
C VAL A 4 19.70 -16.53 7.97
N GLU A 5 19.70 -16.43 9.29
CA GLU A 5 18.68 -17.00 10.17
C GLU A 5 18.02 -15.87 10.96
N MET A 6 16.69 -15.90 11.03
CA MET A 6 15.87 -14.95 11.78
C MET A 6 15.43 -15.61 13.09
N LEU A 7 15.53 -14.89 14.20
CA LEU A 7 15.12 -15.41 15.50
C LEU A 7 13.59 -15.56 15.54
N PRO A 8 13.06 -16.74 15.95
CA PRO A 8 11.62 -16.92 16.08
C PRO A 8 11.07 -16.23 17.35
N PRO A 9 9.84 -15.70 17.30
CA PRO A 9 9.11 -15.25 18.48
C PRO A 9 8.76 -16.42 19.41
N GLU A 10 8.36 -16.14 20.65
CA GLU A 10 7.86 -17.17 21.56
C GLU A 10 6.52 -17.74 21.08
N ASP A 11 5.58 -16.87 20.73
CA ASP A 11 4.27 -17.21 20.20
C ASP A 11 4.18 -17.02 18.68
N GLN A 12 3.20 -17.66 18.01
CA GLN A 12 2.95 -17.51 16.57
C GLN A 12 4.15 -17.93 15.68
N ARG A 13 4.94 -18.91 16.13
CA ARG A 13 6.10 -19.41 15.38
C ARG A 13 5.76 -19.93 13.99
N ASP A 14 4.61 -20.59 13.84
CA ASP A 14 4.18 -21.11 12.54
C ASP A 14 3.72 -20.00 11.59
N ASP A 15 3.63 -18.75 12.07
CA ASP A 15 3.19 -17.62 11.26
C ASP A 15 4.28 -16.94 10.43
N PHE A 16 5.54 -17.20 10.74
CA PHE A 16 6.67 -16.61 10.01
C PHE A 16 7.58 -17.69 9.44
N CYS A 17 8.48 -17.28 8.57
CA CYS A 17 9.57 -18.11 8.06
C CYS A 17 10.90 -17.56 8.58
N TYR A 18 11.87 -18.43 8.85
CA TYR A 18 13.07 -18.05 9.64
C TYR A 18 14.40 -18.21 8.90
N SER A 19 14.38 -18.69 7.67
CA SER A 19 15.54 -18.73 6.80
C SER A 19 15.13 -18.47 5.36
N VAL A 20 16.10 -18.15 4.50
CA VAL A 20 15.84 -17.96 3.06
C VAL A 20 15.23 -19.22 2.45
N GLY A 21 15.73 -20.41 2.82
CA GLY A 21 15.22 -21.69 2.33
C GLY A 21 13.79 -21.96 2.78
N ASP A 22 13.48 -21.70 4.05
CA ASP A 22 12.14 -21.87 4.61
C ASP A 22 11.13 -20.91 3.98
N CYS A 23 11.47 -19.61 3.87
CA CYS A 23 10.63 -18.62 3.19
C CYS A 23 10.40 -19.00 1.73
N ARG A 24 11.43 -19.44 1.01
CA ARG A 24 11.32 -19.87 -0.38
C ARG A 24 10.41 -21.09 -0.54
N SER A 25 10.43 -22.02 0.42
CA SER A 25 9.56 -23.19 0.44
C SER A 25 8.10 -22.83 0.73
N ARG A 26 7.85 -21.97 1.73
CA ARG A 26 6.50 -21.59 2.17
C ARG A 26 5.81 -20.60 1.22
N ILE A 27 6.54 -19.59 0.74
CA ILE A 27 6.00 -18.47 -0.05
C ILE A 27 6.79 -18.22 -1.35
N PRO A 28 6.98 -19.23 -2.21
CA PRO A 28 7.87 -19.14 -3.38
C PRO A 28 7.50 -18.00 -4.32
N LYS A 29 6.19 -17.83 -4.60
CA LYS A 29 5.69 -16.78 -5.50
C LYS A 29 5.99 -15.38 -4.98
N LEU A 30 5.80 -15.14 -3.69
CA LEU A 30 6.07 -13.84 -3.10
C LEU A 30 7.57 -13.53 -3.11
N MET A 31 8.40 -14.53 -2.80
CA MET A 31 9.85 -14.43 -2.92
C MET A 31 10.29 -14.13 -4.37
N ASP A 32 9.60 -14.67 -5.37
CA ASP A 32 9.84 -14.36 -6.78
C ASP A 32 9.49 -12.91 -7.16
N GLU A 33 8.39 -12.36 -6.63
CA GLU A 33 8.03 -10.95 -6.90
C GLU A 33 9.07 -9.98 -6.33
N TRP A 34 9.54 -10.20 -5.09
CA TRP A 34 10.62 -9.40 -4.51
C TRP A 34 11.94 -9.59 -5.27
N LYS A 35 12.27 -10.83 -5.65
CA LYS A 35 13.44 -11.13 -6.47
C LYS A 35 13.42 -10.37 -7.80
N ALA A 36 12.28 -10.33 -8.48
CA ALA A 36 12.13 -9.62 -9.75
C ALA A 36 12.41 -8.11 -9.62
N TYR A 37 11.98 -7.48 -8.52
CA TYR A 37 12.31 -6.09 -8.23
C TYR A 37 13.82 -5.86 -8.10
N PHE A 38 14.52 -6.68 -7.30
CA PHE A 38 15.97 -6.52 -7.11
C PHE A 38 16.78 -6.86 -8.37
N GLU A 39 16.35 -7.87 -9.14
CA GLU A 39 16.97 -8.21 -10.43
C GLU A 39 16.81 -7.07 -11.45
N TYR A 40 15.65 -6.39 -11.45
CA TYR A 40 15.45 -5.20 -12.28
C TYR A 40 16.47 -4.10 -11.94
N LEU A 41 16.64 -3.78 -10.65
CA LEU A 41 17.60 -2.78 -10.18
C LEU A 41 19.05 -3.13 -10.56
N LEU A 42 19.47 -4.37 -10.32
CA LEU A 42 20.81 -4.85 -10.70
C LEU A 42 21.04 -4.77 -12.21
N SER A 43 20.03 -5.15 -13.00
CA SER A 43 20.15 -5.06 -14.45
C SER A 43 20.29 -3.62 -14.93
N ALA A 44 19.61 -2.67 -14.28
CA ALA A 44 19.69 -1.26 -14.60
C ALA A 44 21.08 -0.68 -14.28
N GLU A 45 21.69 -1.08 -13.15
CA GLU A 45 23.06 -0.69 -12.78
C GLU A 45 24.11 -1.26 -13.75
N GLN A 46 24.04 -2.54 -14.10
CA GLN A 46 24.99 -3.15 -15.03
C GLN A 46 24.93 -2.53 -16.44
N LYS A 47 23.75 -2.04 -16.82
CA LYS A 47 23.47 -1.35 -18.09
C LYS A 47 24.02 0.07 -18.14
N THR A 48 24.03 0.81 -17.03
CA THR A 48 24.66 2.14 -16.97
C THR A 48 26.18 2.06 -17.09
N MET A 49 26.80 0.92 -16.74
CA MET A 49 28.24 0.69 -16.89
C MET A 49 28.68 0.31 -18.32
N ASN A 50 27.77 -0.12 -19.21
CA ASN A 50 28.08 -0.56 -20.58
C ASN A 50 27.12 0.08 -21.61
N PRO A 51 27.46 1.26 -22.17
CA PRO A 51 26.49 2.16 -22.80
C PRO A 51 25.86 1.80 -24.16
N PRO A 52 26.39 0.94 -25.05
CA PRO A 52 26.10 1.18 -26.46
C PRO A 52 24.67 0.84 -26.91
N LYS A 53 23.84 0.12 -26.13
CA LYS A 53 22.48 -0.31 -26.55
C LYS A 53 21.49 -0.66 -25.42
N SER A 54 21.38 0.10 -24.33
CA SER A 54 20.39 -0.27 -23.29
C SER A 54 19.59 0.90 -22.73
N SER A 55 18.30 0.67 -22.47
CA SER A 55 17.43 1.60 -21.77
C SER A 55 17.92 1.75 -20.33
N SER A 56 18.17 2.99 -19.91
CA SER A 56 18.52 3.38 -18.55
C SER A 56 17.44 2.99 -17.53
N PHE A 57 17.76 3.06 -16.24
CA PHE A 57 16.78 2.97 -15.14
C PHE A 57 15.50 3.76 -15.44
N VAL A 58 14.35 3.10 -15.37
CA VAL A 58 13.02 3.71 -15.46
C VAL A 58 12.34 3.60 -14.09
N LEU A 59 12.06 4.74 -13.47
CA LEU A 59 11.47 4.78 -12.12
C LEU A 59 10.09 4.10 -12.08
N ASP A 60 9.25 4.31 -13.09
CA ASP A 60 7.90 3.75 -13.12
C ASP A 60 7.91 2.21 -13.19
N ASP A 61 8.86 1.61 -13.91
CA ASP A 61 9.08 0.15 -13.94
C ASP A 61 9.60 -0.37 -12.60
N ALA A 62 10.48 0.38 -11.93
CA ALA A 62 10.96 0.04 -10.59
C ALA A 62 9.79 0.01 -9.59
N LEU A 63 8.94 1.03 -9.63
CA LEU A 63 7.76 1.16 -8.80
C LEU A 63 6.73 0.07 -9.12
N HIS A 64 6.58 -0.32 -10.39
CA HIS A 64 5.74 -1.44 -10.79
C HIS A 64 6.13 -2.73 -10.06
N HIS A 65 7.41 -3.13 -10.17
CA HIS A 65 7.91 -4.35 -9.54
C HIS A 65 7.81 -4.30 -8.01
N MET A 66 8.18 -3.17 -7.41
CA MET A 66 8.09 -3.00 -5.95
C MET A 66 6.63 -3.09 -5.47
N TRP A 67 5.70 -2.36 -6.12
CA TRP A 67 4.29 -2.38 -5.72
C TRP A 67 3.67 -3.76 -5.92
N LYS A 68 4.02 -4.47 -6.99
CA LYS A 68 3.57 -5.84 -7.24
C LYS A 68 3.99 -6.79 -6.10
N ALA A 69 5.25 -6.71 -5.65
CA ALA A 69 5.74 -7.49 -4.52
C ALA A 69 5.08 -7.06 -3.19
N HIS A 70 4.87 -5.75 -2.99
CA HIS A 70 4.24 -5.21 -1.79
C HIS A 70 2.79 -5.68 -1.64
N VAL A 71 1.95 -5.52 -2.67
CA VAL A 71 0.55 -5.97 -2.60
C VAL A 71 0.43 -7.49 -2.51
N ALA A 72 1.35 -8.24 -3.14
CA ALA A 72 1.41 -9.69 -2.96
C ALA A 72 1.75 -10.08 -1.50
N SER A 73 2.59 -9.29 -0.82
CA SER A 73 2.91 -9.47 0.60
C SER A 73 1.66 -9.29 1.47
N ILE A 74 0.91 -8.20 1.24
CA ILE A 74 -0.34 -7.92 1.96
C ILE A 74 -1.39 -8.99 1.67
N ALA A 75 -1.57 -9.38 0.41
CA ALA A 75 -2.55 -10.41 0.02
C ALA A 75 -2.27 -11.77 0.67
N TYR A 76 -0.99 -12.12 0.87
CA TYR A 76 -0.61 -13.31 1.63
C TYR A 76 -0.84 -13.14 3.14
N ALA A 77 -0.45 -12.01 3.70
CA ALA A 77 -0.50 -11.75 5.14
C ALA A 77 -1.94 -11.56 5.67
N LEU A 78 -2.81 -10.88 4.93
CA LEU A 78 -4.16 -10.51 5.37
C LEU A 78 -5.02 -11.70 5.86
N PRO A 79 -5.16 -12.82 5.12
CA PRO A 79 -5.92 -13.97 5.62
C PRO A 79 -5.21 -14.66 6.79
N LYS A 80 -3.87 -14.65 6.81
CA LYS A 80 -3.07 -15.33 7.83
C LYS A 80 -3.16 -14.66 9.20
N PHE A 81 -3.13 -13.33 9.23
CA PHE A 81 -3.21 -12.54 10.47
C PHE A 81 -4.63 -12.05 10.80
N ARG A 82 -5.65 -12.58 10.13
CA ARG A 82 -7.06 -12.19 10.37
C ARG A 82 -7.46 -12.40 11.83
N ASP A 83 -7.06 -13.52 12.44
CA ASP A 83 -7.40 -13.83 13.82
C ASP A 83 -6.66 -12.94 14.83
N SER A 84 -5.51 -12.39 14.45
CA SER A 84 -4.78 -11.42 15.29
C SER A 84 -5.54 -10.10 15.45
N LEU A 85 -6.44 -9.77 14.51
CA LEU A 85 -7.26 -8.56 14.59
C LEU A 85 -8.24 -8.58 15.78
N LYS A 86 -8.57 -9.75 16.33
CA LYS A 86 -9.47 -9.87 17.51
C LYS A 86 -8.87 -9.28 18.79
N TYR A 87 -7.57 -9.05 18.81
CA TYR A 87 -6.86 -8.45 19.94
C TYR A 87 -6.80 -6.92 19.86
N LEU A 88 -7.33 -6.33 18.78
CA LEU A 88 -7.41 -4.89 18.57
C LEU A 88 -8.84 -4.40 18.81
N ALA A 89 -9.00 -3.14 19.20
CA ALA A 89 -10.31 -2.50 19.24
C ALA A 89 -10.91 -2.44 17.83
N ASP A 90 -12.24 -2.52 17.71
CA ASP A 90 -12.95 -2.53 16.43
C ASP A 90 -12.53 -1.38 15.48
N PRO A 91 -12.38 -0.11 15.94
CA PRO A 91 -11.91 0.97 15.07
C PRO A 91 -10.53 0.69 14.45
N GLU A 92 -9.58 0.15 15.22
CA GLU A 92 -8.23 -0.16 14.75
C GLU A 92 -8.23 -1.39 13.82
N ALA A 93 -8.94 -2.45 14.20
CA ALA A 93 -9.07 -3.65 13.38
C ALA A 93 -9.70 -3.34 12.02
N ASN A 94 -10.67 -2.42 11.97
CA ASN A 94 -11.30 -1.98 10.74
C ASN A 94 -10.37 -1.06 9.93
N PHE A 95 -9.66 -0.13 10.58
CA PHE A 95 -8.64 0.67 9.91
C PHE A 95 -7.58 -0.19 9.23
N GLY A 96 -7.09 -1.26 9.87
CA GLY A 96 -6.15 -2.20 9.24
C GLY A 96 -6.68 -2.83 7.95
N LYS A 97 -7.98 -3.17 7.90
CA LYS A 97 -8.64 -3.71 6.69
C LYS A 97 -8.83 -2.63 5.63
N ASP A 98 -9.27 -1.44 6.04
CA ASP A 98 -9.48 -0.28 5.17
C ASP A 98 -8.16 0.15 4.51
N TRP A 99 -7.08 0.20 5.29
CA TRP A 99 -5.72 0.46 4.84
C TRP A 99 -5.23 -0.61 3.86
N ALA A 100 -5.35 -1.89 4.20
CA ALA A 100 -4.92 -2.97 3.31
C ALA A 100 -5.61 -2.92 1.94
N ASN A 101 -6.92 -2.60 1.90
CA ASN A 101 -7.61 -2.39 0.64
C ASN A 101 -7.15 -1.10 -0.08
N GLY A 102 -7.00 0.00 0.65
CA GLY A 102 -6.52 1.27 0.10
C GLY A 102 -5.14 1.16 -0.56
N VAL A 103 -4.24 0.34 0.01
CA VAL A 103 -2.91 0.10 -0.56
C VAL A 103 -2.98 -0.49 -1.98
N ASP A 104 -3.95 -1.36 -2.30
CA ASP A 104 -4.10 -1.87 -3.66
C ASP A 104 -4.42 -0.76 -4.69
N PHE A 105 -5.19 0.25 -4.28
CA PHE A 105 -5.50 1.41 -5.12
C PHE A 105 -4.29 2.33 -5.28
N ILE A 106 -3.55 2.57 -4.19
CA ILE A 106 -2.30 3.35 -4.21
C ILE A 106 -1.27 2.66 -5.12
N ALA A 107 -1.09 1.36 -4.96
CA ALA A 107 -0.14 0.54 -5.72
C ALA A 107 -0.39 0.59 -7.23
N ALA A 108 -1.67 0.53 -7.64
CA ALA A 108 -2.04 0.61 -9.05
C ALA A 108 -1.54 1.91 -9.71
N THR A 109 -1.37 2.99 -8.96
CA THR A 109 -0.87 4.27 -9.47
C THR A 109 0.65 4.35 -9.60
N HIS A 110 1.39 3.31 -9.21
CA HIS A 110 2.85 3.35 -9.04
C HIS A 110 3.24 4.56 -8.18
N PHE A 111 2.62 4.68 -7.01
CA PHE A 111 2.85 5.80 -6.11
C PHE A 111 4.30 5.84 -5.63
N SER A 112 4.92 7.03 -5.51
CA SER A 112 6.31 7.11 -5.07
C SER A 112 6.42 6.81 -3.57
N THR A 113 7.32 5.90 -3.20
CA THR A 113 7.61 5.56 -1.80
C THR A 113 9.00 6.07 -1.39
N ASP A 114 9.46 7.16 -1.99
CA ASP A 114 10.67 7.84 -1.54
C ASP A 114 10.46 8.48 -0.14
N LEU A 115 11.57 8.90 0.47
CA LEU A 115 11.57 9.42 1.83
C LEU A 115 10.66 10.64 2.00
N GLN A 116 10.74 11.60 1.08
CA GLN A 116 9.98 12.85 1.18
C GLN A 116 8.48 12.59 1.02
N THR A 117 8.10 11.80 0.01
CA THR A 117 6.72 11.46 -0.28
C THR A 117 6.11 10.66 0.87
N THR A 118 6.82 9.64 1.36
CA THR A 118 6.33 8.80 2.46
C THR A 118 6.18 9.61 3.75
N ASN A 119 7.17 10.44 4.11
CA ASN A 119 7.12 11.28 5.29
C ASN A 119 5.92 12.24 5.28
N ASN A 120 5.66 12.86 4.12
CA ASN A 120 4.53 13.76 3.97
C ASN A 120 3.19 13.04 4.16
N PHE A 121 3.02 11.85 3.58
CA PHE A 121 1.75 11.12 3.65
C PHE A 121 1.51 10.44 5.00
N GLN A 122 2.57 10.03 5.70
CA GLN A 122 2.45 9.47 7.05
C GLN A 122 1.86 10.49 8.04
N ALA A 123 2.06 11.80 7.83
CA ALA A 123 1.45 12.84 8.66
C ALA A 123 -0.09 12.81 8.63
N PHE A 124 -0.70 12.27 7.58
CA PHE A 124 -2.16 12.17 7.44
C PHE A 124 -2.74 10.85 7.96
N LEU A 125 -1.90 9.90 8.39
CA LEU A 125 -2.33 8.67 9.04
C LEU A 125 -2.55 8.90 10.55
N PRO A 126 -3.29 8.00 11.22
CA PRO A 126 -3.40 8.01 12.68
C PRO A 126 -2.02 8.01 13.34
N GLN A 127 -1.78 8.95 14.25
CA GLN A 127 -0.52 9.03 15.03
C GLN A 127 -0.58 8.19 16.31
N ARG A 128 -1.71 7.51 16.55
CA ARG A 128 -1.94 6.55 17.62
C ARG A 128 -2.88 5.47 17.08
N MET A 129 -2.86 4.29 17.71
CA MET A 129 -3.90 3.28 17.48
C MET A 129 -5.28 3.88 17.80
N LEU A 130 -6.26 3.49 17.00
CA LEU A 130 -7.65 3.84 17.24
C LEU A 130 -8.19 3.01 18.41
N VAL A 131 -9.02 3.64 19.23
CA VAL A 131 -9.59 3.04 20.44
C VAL A 131 -11.10 3.10 20.42
N GLU A 132 -11.74 2.36 21.33
CA GLU A 132 -13.19 2.46 21.53
C GLU A 132 -13.61 3.93 21.78
N GLY A 133 -14.65 4.37 21.06
CA GLY A 133 -15.13 5.76 21.11
C GLY A 133 -14.55 6.68 20.03
N ASP A 134 -13.53 6.26 19.27
CA ASP A 134 -13.09 6.97 18.07
C ASP A 134 -14.13 6.81 16.95
N VAL A 135 -14.83 7.90 16.62
CA VAL A 135 -15.91 7.90 15.63
C VAL A 135 -15.62 8.90 14.50
N LEU A 136 -15.50 8.38 13.28
CA LEU A 136 -15.43 9.19 12.06
C LEU A 136 -16.77 9.90 11.80
N PRO A 137 -16.78 11.13 11.24
CA PRO A 137 -15.65 11.80 10.61
C PRO A 137 -14.88 12.76 11.54
N SER A 138 -15.05 12.67 12.87
CA SER A 138 -14.50 13.67 13.79
C SER A 138 -13.95 13.01 15.06
N ILE A 139 -12.82 12.36 14.92
CA ILE A 139 -12.04 11.84 16.04
C ILE A 139 -11.35 13.00 16.75
N SER A 140 -11.57 13.09 18.07
CA SER A 140 -10.95 14.12 18.90
C SER A 140 -9.43 13.99 18.91
N GLY A 141 -8.74 15.13 18.78
CA GLY A 141 -7.27 15.20 18.73
C GLY A 141 -6.66 14.87 17.37
N PHE A 142 -7.45 14.53 16.36
CA PHE A 142 -6.97 14.35 14.98
C PHE A 142 -7.24 15.61 14.17
N SER A 143 -6.35 15.90 13.22
CA SER A 143 -6.57 16.98 12.25
C SER A 143 -7.72 16.65 11.30
N SER A 144 -8.24 17.67 10.61
CA SER A 144 -9.25 17.48 9.57
C SER A 144 -8.74 16.60 8.43
N GLN A 145 -7.45 16.68 8.10
CA GLN A 145 -6.81 15.83 7.08
C GLN A 145 -6.76 14.37 7.51
N GLN A 146 -6.39 14.09 8.76
CA GLN A 146 -6.36 12.72 9.27
C GLN A 146 -7.74 12.08 9.27
N ASN A 147 -8.74 12.80 9.76
CA ASN A 147 -10.14 12.34 9.73
C ASN A 147 -10.65 12.10 8.30
N ARG A 148 -10.28 12.97 7.34
CA ARG A 148 -10.62 12.82 5.92
C ARG A 148 -9.98 11.57 5.31
N VAL A 149 -8.70 11.34 5.54
CA VAL A 149 -8.00 10.15 5.00
C VAL A 149 -8.63 8.87 5.56
N LEU A 150 -8.88 8.80 6.86
CA LEU A 150 -9.55 7.66 7.48
C LEU A 150 -10.95 7.41 6.91
N LEU A 151 -11.75 8.47 6.78
CA LEU A 151 -13.08 8.38 6.17
C LEU A 151 -13.01 7.84 4.75
N SER A 152 -12.06 8.36 3.97
CA SER A 152 -11.90 7.99 2.56
C SER A 152 -11.45 6.54 2.37
N LEU A 153 -10.53 6.05 3.21
CA LEU A 153 -10.11 4.65 3.21
C LEU A 153 -11.28 3.72 3.54
N ARG A 154 -12.07 4.07 4.55
CA ARG A 154 -13.27 3.30 4.93
C ARG A 154 -14.29 3.26 3.81
N ASP A 155 -14.58 4.40 3.21
CA ASP A 155 -15.60 4.51 2.16
C ASP A 155 -15.12 3.81 0.87
N LEU A 156 -13.83 3.87 0.55
CA LEU A 156 -13.20 3.13 -0.54
C LEU A 156 -13.30 1.62 -0.33
N ASN A 157 -12.95 1.13 0.86
CA ASN A 157 -13.05 -0.30 1.18
C ASN A 157 -14.49 -0.80 1.11
N LYS A 158 -15.45 -0.05 1.69
CA LYS A 158 -16.88 -0.37 1.60
C LYS A 158 -17.36 -0.42 0.15
N ALA A 159 -17.02 0.59 -0.65
CA ALA A 159 -17.40 0.63 -2.07
C ALA A 159 -16.79 -0.56 -2.83
N ASN A 160 -15.53 -0.89 -2.58
CA ASN A 160 -14.89 -2.03 -3.23
C ASN A 160 -15.53 -3.36 -2.81
N GLN A 161 -15.88 -3.53 -1.53
CA GLN A 161 -16.62 -4.71 -1.04
C GLN A 161 -18.01 -4.81 -1.69
N LEU A 162 -18.77 -3.72 -1.76
CA LEU A 162 -20.09 -3.67 -2.39
C LEU A 162 -20.04 -4.06 -3.88
N THR A 163 -18.93 -3.74 -4.55
CA THR A 163 -18.72 -4.14 -5.96
C THR A 163 -18.03 -5.51 -6.11
N GLY A 164 -17.81 -6.26 -5.03
CA GLY A 164 -17.11 -7.55 -5.08
C GLY A 164 -15.69 -7.45 -5.65
N GLY A 165 -15.00 -6.33 -5.44
CA GLY A 165 -13.67 -6.06 -5.97
C GLY A 165 -13.63 -5.54 -7.41
N LEU A 166 -14.78 -5.35 -8.07
CA LEU A 166 -14.82 -4.84 -9.44
C LEU A 166 -14.34 -3.38 -9.54
N LEU A 167 -14.56 -2.57 -8.50
CA LEU A 167 -14.04 -1.21 -8.43
C LEU A 167 -12.51 -1.19 -8.55
N LEU A 168 -11.81 -2.01 -7.74
CA LEU A 168 -10.36 -2.13 -7.80
C LEU A 168 -9.88 -2.64 -9.17
N LYS A 169 -10.54 -3.65 -9.75
CA LYS A 169 -10.18 -4.16 -11.09
C LYS A 169 -10.34 -3.09 -12.16
N GLY A 170 -11.41 -2.30 -12.09
CA GLY A 170 -11.63 -1.16 -12.99
C GLY A 170 -10.53 -0.11 -12.83
N TRP A 171 -10.17 0.22 -11.59
CA TRP A 171 -9.08 1.14 -11.27
C TRP A 171 -7.74 0.66 -11.80
N GLN A 172 -7.35 -0.59 -11.54
CA GLN A 172 -6.12 -1.19 -12.06
C GLN A 172 -6.06 -1.16 -13.60
N LYS A 173 -7.19 -1.43 -14.26
CA LYS A 173 -7.29 -1.32 -15.72
C LYS A 173 -7.11 0.13 -16.20
N ALA A 174 -7.72 1.10 -15.52
CA ALA A 174 -7.55 2.51 -15.83
C ALA A 174 -6.09 2.95 -15.68
N MET A 175 -5.41 2.49 -14.63
CA MET A 175 -4.00 2.77 -14.34
C MET A 175 -2.99 2.02 -15.23
N SER A 176 -3.43 1.39 -16.31
CA SER A 176 -2.55 0.65 -17.23
C SER A 176 -1.55 1.54 -17.99
N THR A 177 -1.81 2.84 -18.11
CA THR A 177 -0.91 3.80 -18.77
C THR A 177 -0.26 4.76 -17.77
N GLU A 178 0.96 5.21 -18.05
CA GLU A 178 1.68 6.16 -17.20
C GLU A 178 0.92 7.49 -17.04
N ALA A 179 0.25 7.96 -18.11
CA ALA A 179 -0.56 9.17 -18.07
C ALA A 179 -1.74 9.03 -17.11
N ALA A 180 -2.46 7.90 -17.14
CA ALA A 180 -3.53 7.63 -16.19
C ALA A 180 -3.02 7.49 -14.76
N ARG A 181 -1.86 6.83 -14.56
CA ARG A 181 -1.20 6.74 -13.25
C ARG A 181 -0.87 8.10 -12.67
N LYS A 182 -0.36 9.05 -13.47
CA LYS A 182 -0.10 10.43 -13.04
C LYS A 182 -1.37 11.11 -12.51
N ILE A 183 -2.49 10.97 -13.21
CA ILE A 183 -3.78 11.51 -12.77
C ILE A 183 -4.24 10.82 -11.48
N GLY A 184 -4.10 9.49 -11.39
CA GLY A 184 -4.45 8.71 -10.20
C GLY A 184 -3.65 9.11 -8.97
N ARG A 185 -2.33 9.32 -9.11
CA ARG A 185 -1.47 9.83 -8.02
C ARG A 185 -1.94 11.19 -7.55
N LYS A 186 -2.21 12.11 -8.48
CA LYS A 186 -2.73 13.44 -8.14
C LYS A 186 -4.05 13.37 -7.36
N LEU A 187 -4.95 12.46 -7.73
CA LEU A 187 -6.20 12.26 -6.99
C LEU A 187 -5.95 11.83 -5.53
N ILE A 188 -4.98 10.94 -5.31
CA ILE A 188 -4.59 10.48 -3.97
C ILE A 188 -3.93 11.62 -3.17
N GLU A 189 -3.08 12.42 -3.81
CA GLU A 189 -2.43 13.59 -3.21
C GLU A 189 -3.43 14.68 -2.82
N ASP A 190 -4.35 15.01 -3.73
CA ASP A 190 -5.38 16.03 -3.50
C ASP A 190 -6.34 15.58 -2.39
N LEU A 191 -6.63 14.28 -2.26
CA LEU A 191 -7.45 13.74 -1.17
C LEU A 191 -6.85 14.05 0.21
N ALA A 192 -5.54 13.93 0.35
CA ALA A 192 -4.84 14.10 1.62
C ALA A 192 -4.59 15.59 1.95
N SER A 193 -4.39 16.41 0.92
CA SER A 193 -3.92 17.79 1.04
C SER A 193 -4.99 18.87 0.85
N SER A 194 -6.15 18.52 0.28
CA SER A 194 -7.20 19.51 0.03
C SER A 194 -7.78 20.05 1.35
N PRO A 195 -7.84 21.38 1.54
CA PRO A 195 -8.76 21.95 2.52
C PRO A 195 -10.17 21.49 2.15
N SER A 196 -11.02 21.34 3.15
CA SER A 196 -12.31 20.64 3.03
C SER A 196 -13.09 20.94 1.76
N PHE A 197 -13.72 19.88 1.22
CA PHE A 197 -14.85 19.93 0.30
C PHE A 197 -16.08 20.62 0.94
N ASP A 198 -15.90 21.83 1.50
CA ASP A 198 -16.98 22.68 2.00
C ASP A 198 -17.50 23.65 0.91
N HIS A 199 -16.97 23.56 -0.31
CA HIS A 199 -17.47 24.29 -1.47
C HIS A 199 -17.61 23.38 -2.70
N TRP A 200 -18.61 22.50 -2.66
CA TRP A 200 -19.46 22.37 -3.85
C TRP A 200 -20.67 23.29 -3.63
N GLU A 201 -20.44 24.61 -3.74
CA GLU A 201 -21.58 25.47 -4.07
C GLU A 201 -21.96 25.13 -5.51
N TYR A 202 -23.17 24.59 -5.66
CA TYR A 202 -24.03 24.67 -6.82
C TYR A 202 -23.40 25.36 -8.04
N THR A 203 -22.70 24.60 -8.87
CA THR A 203 -22.66 24.93 -10.31
C THR A 203 -23.84 24.22 -10.95
N VAL A 204 -25.04 24.75 -10.65
CA VAL A 204 -26.08 24.81 -11.66
C VAL A 204 -25.66 25.94 -12.58
N ILE A 205 -25.24 25.60 -13.80
CA ILE A 205 -25.63 26.16 -15.10
C ILE A 205 -25.16 25.14 -16.14
#